data_AF-A0A968DJ02-F1
#
_entry.id   AF-A0A968DJ02-F1
#
_cell.length_a   1.000
_cell.length_b   1.000
_cell.length_c   1.000
_cell.angle_alpha   90.00
_cell.angle_beta   90.00
_cell.angle_gamma   90.00
#
_symmetry.space_group_name_H-M   'P 1'
#
loop_
_entity.id
_entity.type
_entity.pdbx_description
1 polymer ?
#
loop_
_entity_poly.entity_id
_entity_poly.type
_entity_poly.pdbx_seq_one_letter_code
_entity_poly.pdbx_strand_id
1 'polypeptide(L)' 'LTACGRAVPPESRLHADRRPVAASGGMVVSSSAIASEVGRRVLQTGGNAVDAAIATGFALAVTYPTAGNIGGGG' A
#
# COMPACT_ATOMS: atom_id res chain seq x y z
N LEU A 1 6.96 -10.87 -23.11
CA LEU A 1 8.08 -10.08 -22.54
C LEU A 1 7.73 -8.59 -22.29
N THR A 2 6.59 -8.06 -22.74
CA THR A 2 6.30 -6.60 -22.68
C THR A 2 5.34 -6.15 -21.55
N ALA A 3 5.35 -6.78 -20.37
CA ALA A 3 4.42 -6.39 -19.28
C ALA A 3 5.05 -6.16 -17.89
N CYS A 4 6.38 -6.25 -17.76
CA CYS A 4 7.05 -6.17 -16.45
C CYS A 4 7.26 -4.73 -15.91
N GLY A 5 6.82 -3.68 -16.62
CA GLY A 5 7.44 -2.35 -16.45
C GLY A 5 6.56 -1.12 -16.46
N ARG A 6 5.23 -1.19 -16.32
CA ARG A 6 4.44 0.05 -16.25
C ARG A 6 4.12 0.40 -14.80
N ALA A 7 4.89 1.34 -14.24
CA ALA A 7 4.49 2.04 -13.03
C ALA A 7 3.09 2.64 -13.20
N VAL A 8 2.21 2.45 -12.22
CA VAL A 8 0.85 2.99 -12.24
C VAL A 8 0.93 4.51 -12.17
N PRO A 9 0.44 5.24 -13.17
CA PRO A 9 0.46 6.70 -13.14
C PRO A 9 -0.49 7.21 -12.04
N PRO A 10 -0.16 8.33 -11.37
CA PRO A 10 -0.91 8.82 -10.19
C PRO A 10 -2.37 9.20 -10.49
N GLU A 11 -2.73 9.31 -11.76
CA GLU A 11 -4.03 9.68 -12.31
C GLU A 11 -4.98 8.49 -12.60
N SER A 12 -4.52 7.24 -12.49
CA SER A 12 -5.40 6.05 -12.68
C SER A 12 -6.37 5.79 -11.52
N ARG A 13 -6.58 6.79 -10.65
CA ARG A 13 -7.39 6.70 -9.43
C ARG A 13 -8.90 6.81 -9.67
N LEU A 14 -9.35 7.07 -10.90
CA LEU A 14 -10.75 7.44 -11.14
C LEU A 14 -11.62 6.44 -11.91
N HIS A 15 -11.09 5.35 -12.48
CA HIS A 15 -11.93 4.30 -13.09
C HIS A 15 -11.30 2.95 -12.81
N ALA A 16 -12.13 1.97 -12.45
CA ALA A 16 -11.76 0.59 -12.20
C ALA A 16 -11.25 -0.08 -13.49
N ASP A 17 -10.04 0.29 -13.90
CA ASP A 17 -9.24 -0.54 -14.79
C ASP A 17 -8.94 -1.81 -13.98
N ARG A 18 -9.71 -2.87 -14.25
CA ARG A 18 -9.58 -4.18 -13.57
C ARG A 18 -8.28 -4.90 -13.96
N ARG A 19 -7.39 -4.24 -14.68
CA ARG A 19 -6.08 -4.77 -15.02
C ARG A 19 -5.26 -4.95 -13.74
N PRO A 20 -4.67 -6.15 -13.54
CA PRO A 20 -3.74 -6.36 -12.46
C PRO A 20 -2.58 -5.37 -12.54
N VAL A 21 -2.25 -4.77 -11.41
CA VAL A 21 -1.04 -3.96 -11.26
C VAL A 21 0.09 -4.90 -10.86
N ALA A 22 1.20 -4.86 -11.60
CA ALA A 22 2.42 -5.58 -11.26
C ALA A 22 3.45 -4.63 -10.63
N ALA A 23 4.20 -5.11 -9.64
CA ALA A 23 5.32 -4.39 -9.04
C ALA A 23 6.50 -5.35 -8.82
N SER A 24 7.70 -4.92 -9.21
CA SER A 24 8.94 -5.69 -9.07
C SER A 24 9.64 -5.49 -7.72
N GLY A 25 9.40 -4.36 -7.05
CA GLY A 25 10.04 -3.98 -5.77
C GLY A 25 9.13 -4.12 -4.54
N GLY A 26 8.02 -4.84 -4.66
CA GLY A 26 6.99 -4.96 -3.62
C GLY A 26 5.79 -4.03 -3.84
N MET A 27 4.68 -4.35 -3.18
CA MET A 27 3.41 -3.65 -3.29
C MET A 27 2.76 -3.50 -1.90
N VAL A 28 2.17 -2.34 -1.64
CA VAL A 28 1.38 -2.07 -0.43
C VAL A 28 -0.01 -1.59 -0.84
N VAL A 29 -1.04 -2.27 -0.33
CA VAL A 29 -2.45 -1.98 -0.63
C VAL A 29 -3.21 -1.81 0.68
N SER A 30 -4.04 -0.77 0.77
CA SER A 30 -4.89 -0.52 1.94
C SER A 30 -6.10 0.33 1.53
N SER A 31 -7.07 0.44 2.43
CA SER A 31 -8.26 1.31 2.26
C SER A 31 -7.93 2.81 2.35
N SER A 32 -6.69 3.18 2.68
CA SER A 32 -6.24 4.57 2.83
C SER A 32 -5.03 4.84 1.93
N ALA A 33 -5.16 5.80 1.03
CA ALA A 33 -4.05 6.20 0.16
C ALA A 33 -2.82 6.67 0.96
N ILE A 34 -3.03 7.31 2.11
CA ILE A 34 -1.96 7.77 3.00
C ILE A 34 -1.27 6.58 3.67
N ALA A 35 -2.03 5.58 4.14
CA ALA A 35 -1.44 4.41 4.77
C ALA A 35 -0.63 3.57 3.77
N SER A 36 -1.14 3.38 2.55
CA SER A 36 -0.40 2.71 1.47
C SER A 36 0.89 3.45 1.12
N GLU A 37 0.86 4.79 1.11
CA GLU A 37 2.04 5.62 0.87
C GLU A 37 3.09 5.48 1.99
N VAL A 38 2.68 5.40 3.26
CA VAL A 38 3.59 5.17 4.39
C VAL A 38 4.30 3.82 4.25
N GLY A 39 3.57 2.73 4.02
CA GLY A 39 4.18 1.41 3.83
C GLY A 39 5.11 1.36 2.61
N ARG A 40 4.71 2.01 1.50
CA ARG A 40 5.55 2.12 0.29
C ARG A 40 6.86 2.82 0.58
N ARG A 41 6.87 3.89 1.39
CA ARG A 41 8.10 4.59 1.79
C ARG A 41 9.03 3.68 2.59
N VAL A 42 8.49 2.87 3.51
CA VAL A 42 9.29 1.91 4.28
C VAL A 42 9.99 0.90 3.37
N LEU A 43 9.28 0.35 2.38
CA LEU A 43 9.91 -0.50 1.34
C LEU A 43 11.01 0.25 0.57
N GLN A 44 10.76 1.51 0.19
CA GLN A 44 11.75 2.32 -0.53
C GLN A 44 13.00 2.65 0.28
N THR A 45 12.88 2.77 1.60
CA THR A 45 14.00 3.00 2.51
C THR A 45 14.75 1.72 2.88
N GLY A 46 14.42 0.58 2.26
CA GLY A 46 15.11 -0.70 2.48
C GLY A 46 14.49 -1.58 3.57
N GLY A 47 13.30 -1.23 4.08
CA GLY A 47 12.54 -2.10 4.97
C GLY A 47 11.95 -3.31 4.24
N ASN A 48 11.71 -4.38 4.97
CA ASN A 48 11.10 -5.59 4.41
C ASN A 48 9.56 -5.49 4.40
N ALA A 49 8.89 -6.55 3.92
CA ALA A 49 7.43 -6.60 3.85
C ALA A 49 6.74 -6.49 5.22
N VAL A 50 7.35 -7.03 6.29
CA VAL A 50 6.84 -6.96 7.66
C VAL A 50 6.94 -5.53 8.20
N ASP A 51 8.06 -4.85 8.00
CA ASP A 51 8.24 -3.45 8.41
C ASP A 51 7.21 -2.54 7.73
N ALA A 52 6.99 -2.76 6.43
CA ALA A 52 6.00 -2.03 5.66
C ALA A 52 4.56 -2.30 6.14
N ALA A 53 4.24 -3.54 6.50
CA ALA A 53 2.94 -3.90 7.05
C ALA A 53 2.67 -3.23 8.40
N ILE A 54 3.66 -3.22 9.31
CA ILE A 54 3.56 -2.57 10.62
C ILE A 54 3.33 -1.06 10.46
N ALA A 55 4.12 -0.40 9.60
CA ALA A 55 3.96 1.03 9.36
C ALA A 55 2.60 1.37 8.72
N THR A 56 2.11 0.53 7.80
CA THR A 56 0.78 0.66 7.21
C THR A 56 -0.32 0.49 8.26
N GLY A 57 -0.18 -0.49 9.17
CA GLY A 57 -1.13 -0.73 10.25
C GLY A 57 -1.26 0.45 11.21
N PHE A 58 -0.13 1.02 11.65
CA PHE A 58 -0.15 2.23 12.48
C PHE A 58 -0.75 3.44 11.73
N ALA A 59 -0.46 3.59 10.44
CA ALA A 59 -1.07 4.65 9.63
C ALA A 59 -2.59 4.45 9.45
N LEU A 60 -3.07 3.21 9.34
CA LEU A 60 -4.50 2.90 9.28
C LEU A 60 -5.22 3.22 10.60
N ALA A 61 -4.57 3.01 11.75
CA ALA A 61 -5.16 3.36 13.05
C ALA A 61 -5.57 4.85 13.14
N VAL A 62 -4.91 5.73 12.37
CA VAL A 62 -5.21 7.17 12.31
C VAL A 62 -6.07 7.52 11.10
N THR A 63 -5.75 6.96 9.93
CA THR A 63 -6.39 7.37 8.66
C THR A 63 -7.67 6.59 8.34
N TYR A 64 -7.90 5.48 9.01
CA TYR A 64 -9.09 4.65 8.85
C TYR A 64 -9.56 4.04 10.20
N PRO A 65 -9.94 4.89 11.18
CA PRO A 65 -10.18 4.49 12.56
C PRO A 65 -11.41 3.60 12.75
N THR A 66 -12.26 3.44 11.73
CA THR A 66 -13.40 2.51 11.79
C THR A 66 -13.00 1.07 11.47
N ALA A 67 -11.80 0.81 10.93
CA ALA A 67 -11.25 -0.53 10.85
C ALA A 67 -10.70 -0.96 12.22
N GLY A 68 -10.53 -2.27 12.43
CA GLY A 68 -9.90 -2.80 13.64
C GLY A 68 -8.56 -2.10 13.91
N ASN A 69 -8.46 -1.44 15.06
CA ASN A 69 -7.28 -0.67 15.48
C ASN A 69 -6.51 -1.40 16.59
N ILE A 70 -5.59 -0.69 17.26
CA ILE A 70 -4.73 -1.18 18.36
C ILE A 70 -5.48 -1.94 19.47
N GLY A 71 -6.77 -1.61 19.69
CA GLY A 71 -7.62 -2.31 20.66
C GLY A 71 -8.30 -3.59 20.17
N GLY A 72 -8.18 -3.92 18.87
CA GLY A 72 -8.60 -5.18 18.26
C GLY A 72 -7.41 -6.11 17.98
N GLY A 73 -7.61 -7.19 17.20
CA GLY A 73 -6.56 -8.16 16.87
C GLY A 73 -6.59 -8.63 15.41
N GLY A 74 -5.39 -8.85 14.85
CA GLY A 74 -5.15 -9.30 13.47
C GLY A 74 -3.65 -9.31 13.16
#